data_AF-A0A4U8UUI0-F1
#
_entry.id   AF-A0A4U8UUI0-F1
#
_cell.length_a   1.000
_cell.length_b   1.000
_cell.length_c   1.000
_cell.angle_alpha   90.00
_cell.angle_beta   90.00
_cell.angle_gamma   90.00
#
_symmetry.space_group_name_H-M   'P 1'
#
loop_
_entity.id
_entity.type
_entity.pdbx_description
1 polymer ?
#
loop_
_entity_poly.entity_id
_entity_poly.type
_entity_poly.pdbx_seq_one_letter_code
_entity_poly.pdbx_strand_id
1 'polypeptide(L)'
;MGEVAFSAHIARCATTPSNPPRNSTSTRTRPVGNGECDLCCDEAEDHVKFSCGAKSCKTCFDIYLTGKIQKSQTQFISCPGFKCIQLNDDGKRYCRDQGGYESHHQQVVEVSEKWKLSKKTCLKCRTQIEKNGCCNHMTCGLATCGHEFCWICLRDWTDHGYKCRKYQKDADESRTKAEIDLKKFTSYHDLYRIHQKSIEFNEKLRKKVNGACETIATSKRMTFSELQYFPKAVDSLLKCRTTLMYSYAFAYFLEDSLNKTIFEDIQVDMEKAVEGLNEYLAKENLEKTTSTG
;
A
#
# COMPACT_ATOMS: atom_id res chain seq x y z
N MET A 1 -19.53 -25.03 -18.31
CA MET A 1 -20.45 -24.50 -19.35
C MET A 1 -20.90 -23.16 -18.81
N GLY A 2 -20.66 -21.99 -19.40
CA GLY A 2 -20.20 -21.57 -20.74
C GLY A 2 -20.70 -20.13 -20.80
N GLU A 3 -19.83 -19.14 -20.70
CA GLU A 3 -19.15 -18.43 -21.80
C GLU A 3 -19.74 -17.04 -22.05
N VAL A 4 -18.79 -16.12 -22.18
CA VAL A 4 -18.82 -14.72 -22.65
C VAL A 4 -20.02 -14.18 -23.44
N ALA A 5 -20.30 -12.89 -23.20
CA ALA A 5 -20.52 -11.92 -24.27
C ALA A 5 -19.96 -10.53 -23.90
N PHE A 6 -18.74 -10.23 -24.38
CA PHE A 6 -18.27 -8.84 -24.51
C PHE A 6 -19.00 -8.22 -25.70
N SER A 7 -19.74 -7.12 -25.51
CA SER A 7 -20.25 -6.35 -26.66
C SER A 7 -19.23 -5.31 -27.08
N ALA A 8 -18.55 -5.56 -28.20
CA ALA A 8 -17.65 -4.61 -28.84
C ALA A 8 -18.44 -3.66 -29.74
N HIS A 9 -18.06 -2.38 -29.76
CA HIS A 9 -18.47 -1.44 -30.81
C HIS A 9 -17.23 -0.94 -31.54
N ILE A 10 -17.08 -1.38 -32.79
CA ILE A 10 -16.08 -0.89 -33.75
C ILE A 10 -16.82 -0.04 -34.76
N ALA A 11 -16.62 1.28 -34.72
CA ALA A 11 -16.92 2.14 -35.86
C ALA A 11 -15.76 2.03 -36.87
N ARG A 12 -16.07 1.75 -38.14
CA ARG A 12 -15.10 1.73 -39.25
C ARG A 12 -15.19 3.06 -40.01
N CYS A 13 -14.06 3.62 -40.43
CA CYS A 13 -14.05 4.73 -41.39
C CYS A 13 -14.24 4.23 -42.82
N ALA A 14 -14.93 5.02 -43.63
CA ALA A 14 -15.16 4.78 -45.06
C ALA A 14 -14.04 5.38 -45.94
N THR A 15 -13.92 4.89 -47.16
CA THR A 15 -12.91 5.30 -48.16
C THR A 15 -13.36 6.47 -49.04
N THR A 16 -12.50 7.49 -49.14
CA THR A 16 -12.16 8.41 -50.27
C THR A 16 -13.21 8.79 -51.34
N PRO A 17 -13.20 10.07 -51.80
CA PRO A 17 -12.43 10.39 -53.03
C PRO A 17 -11.68 11.76 -53.09
N SER A 18 -10.83 11.87 -54.12
CA SER A 18 -10.06 13.01 -54.71
C SER A 18 -10.77 14.39 -54.77
N ASN A 19 -10.16 15.57 -54.99
CA ASN A 19 -8.82 16.03 -55.48
C ASN A 19 -8.61 17.50 -54.97
N PRO A 20 -7.77 18.45 -55.50
CA PRO A 20 -6.73 18.48 -56.56
C PRO A 20 -5.33 18.99 -56.04
N PRO A 21 -4.27 19.21 -56.86
CA PRO A 21 -2.94 19.56 -56.34
C PRO A 21 -2.69 21.08 -56.19
N ARG A 22 -1.81 21.46 -55.24
CA ARG A 22 -1.13 22.76 -55.25
C ARG A 22 0.39 22.58 -55.31
N ASN A 23 0.95 23.08 -56.40
CA ASN A 23 2.38 23.14 -56.62
C ASN A 23 2.93 24.46 -56.05
N SER A 24 3.87 24.40 -55.12
CA SER A 24 4.70 25.55 -54.76
C SER A 24 6.04 25.08 -54.20
N THR A 25 7.05 25.10 -55.06
CA THR A 25 8.46 24.91 -54.71
C THR A 25 8.90 25.90 -53.63
N SER A 26 9.36 25.40 -52.50
CA SER A 26 10.24 26.16 -51.60
C SER A 26 11.23 25.21 -50.93
N THR A 27 12.43 25.16 -51.49
CA THR A 27 13.57 24.42 -50.91
C THR A 27 14.09 25.17 -49.69
N ARG A 28 13.47 24.95 -48.53
CA ARG A 28 14.14 25.08 -47.23
C ARG A 28 14.56 23.68 -46.80
N THR A 29 15.87 23.47 -46.68
CA THR A 29 16.43 22.31 -45.96
C THR A 29 15.90 22.33 -44.53
N ARG A 30 14.96 21.42 -44.23
CA ARG A 30 14.41 21.27 -42.88
C ARG A 30 15.49 20.72 -41.94
N PRO A 31 15.62 21.23 -40.71
CA PRO A 31 16.31 20.50 -39.65
C PRO A 31 15.67 19.13 -39.46
N VAL A 32 16.47 18.12 -39.12
CA VAL A 32 15.97 16.75 -38.90
C VAL A 32 15.32 16.67 -37.52
N GLY A 33 14.07 17.11 -37.42
CA GLY A 33 13.27 17.01 -36.19
C GLY A 33 12.88 15.56 -35.89
N ASN A 34 12.86 15.18 -34.60
CA ASN A 34 12.55 13.82 -34.13
C ASN A 34 11.04 13.48 -34.15
N GLY A 35 10.29 14.06 -35.10
CA GLY A 35 8.84 13.96 -35.24
C GLY A 35 8.04 15.01 -34.45
N GLU A 36 6.71 14.89 -34.51
CA GLU A 36 5.76 15.80 -33.85
C GLU A 36 5.36 15.35 -32.43
N CYS A 37 4.93 16.29 -31.59
CA CYS A 37 4.44 16.06 -30.23
C CYS A 37 2.96 15.62 -30.21
N ASP A 38 2.61 14.50 -29.55
CA ASP A 38 1.22 13.99 -29.53
C ASP A 38 0.24 14.87 -28.72
N LEU A 39 0.73 15.91 -28.02
CA LEU A 39 -0.08 16.81 -27.18
C LEU A 39 -0.36 18.19 -27.80
N CYS A 40 0.55 18.73 -28.61
CA CYS A 40 0.36 20.03 -29.29
C CYS A 40 0.43 19.93 -30.82
N CYS A 41 0.80 18.78 -31.38
CA CYS A 41 1.02 18.55 -32.81
C CYS A 41 2.16 19.37 -33.44
N ASP A 42 3.02 20.01 -32.64
CA ASP A 42 4.20 20.74 -33.14
C ASP A 42 5.44 19.82 -33.24
N GLU A 43 6.36 20.16 -34.16
CA GLU A 43 7.70 19.57 -34.22
C GLU A 43 8.54 19.98 -33.00
N ALA A 44 9.29 19.02 -32.42
CA ALA A 44 10.23 19.29 -31.33
C ALA A 44 11.55 18.52 -31.49
N GLU A 45 12.65 19.13 -31.05
CA GLU A 45 13.98 18.51 -31.07
C GLU A 45 14.03 17.29 -30.14
N ASP A 46 13.51 17.46 -28.91
CA ASP A 46 13.48 16.45 -27.85
C ASP A 46 12.06 16.08 -27.42
N HIS A 47 11.85 14.77 -27.23
CA HIS A 47 10.59 14.20 -26.76
C HIS A 47 10.78 13.37 -25.49
N VAL A 48 9.85 13.53 -24.55
CA VAL A 48 9.58 12.55 -23.49
C VAL A 48 8.81 11.40 -24.13
N LYS A 49 9.37 10.18 -24.09
CA LYS A 49 8.77 8.97 -24.65
C LYS A 49 8.17 8.13 -23.52
N PHE A 50 6.95 7.63 -23.69
CA PHE A 50 6.26 6.81 -22.70
C PHE A 50 6.28 5.32 -23.11
N SER A 51 6.13 4.42 -22.14
CA SER A 51 6.11 2.97 -22.35
C SER A 51 4.98 2.48 -23.27
N CYS A 52 3.89 3.25 -23.39
CA CYS A 52 2.80 3.00 -24.33
C CYS A 52 3.06 3.48 -25.77
N GLY A 53 4.26 3.99 -26.08
CA GLY A 53 4.64 4.52 -27.39
C GLY A 53 4.26 5.99 -27.63
N ALA A 54 3.44 6.59 -26.77
CA ALA A 54 3.14 8.02 -26.82
C ALA A 54 4.41 8.87 -26.60
N LYS A 55 4.40 10.09 -27.12
CA LYS A 55 5.49 11.07 -27.01
C LYS A 55 4.97 12.49 -26.81
N SER A 56 5.67 13.28 -26.02
CA SER A 56 5.38 14.71 -25.85
C SER A 56 6.66 15.55 -25.80
N CYS A 57 6.60 16.79 -26.27
CA CYS A 57 7.67 17.74 -26.01
C CYS A 57 7.72 18.06 -24.50
N LYS A 58 8.89 18.48 -24.00
CA LYS A 58 9.11 18.76 -22.57
C LYS A 58 8.10 19.78 -22.02
N THR A 59 7.80 20.83 -22.78
CA THR A 59 6.86 21.90 -22.40
C THR A 59 5.43 21.40 -22.21
N CYS A 60 4.92 20.54 -23.11
CA CYS A 60 3.59 19.96 -22.94
C CYS A 60 3.52 19.01 -21.75
N PHE A 61 4.60 18.30 -21.43
CA PHE A 61 4.64 17.44 -20.25
C PHE A 61 4.70 18.25 -18.94
N ASP A 62 5.47 19.34 -18.89
CA ASP A 62 5.49 20.31 -17.78
C ASP A 62 4.07 20.86 -17.48
N ILE A 63 3.37 21.31 -18.52
CA ILE A 63 1.98 21.81 -18.43
C ILE A 63 1.02 20.69 -17.98
N TYR A 64 1.18 19.47 -18.49
CA TYR A 64 0.37 18.31 -18.09
C TYR A 64 0.56 17.97 -16.60
N LEU A 65 1.82 17.87 -16.14
CA LEU A 65 2.16 17.58 -14.75
C LEU A 65 1.63 18.67 -13.82
N THR A 66 1.92 19.94 -14.12
CA THR A 66 1.43 21.10 -13.36
C THR A 66 -0.10 21.09 -13.28
N GLY A 67 -0.78 20.85 -14.41
CA GLY A 67 -2.25 20.78 -14.47
C GLY A 67 -2.85 19.59 -13.70
N LYS A 68 -2.12 18.48 -13.56
CA LYS A 68 -2.55 17.32 -12.74
C LYS A 68 -2.32 17.55 -11.24
N ILE A 69 -1.20 18.16 -10.88
CA ILE A 69 -0.86 18.53 -9.49
C ILE A 69 -1.85 19.56 -8.97
N GLN A 70 -2.04 20.69 -9.68
CA GLN A 70 -2.84 21.82 -9.19
C GLN A 70 -4.36 21.55 -9.14
N LYS A 71 -4.88 20.65 -9.99
CA LYS A 71 -6.33 20.39 -10.07
C LYS A 71 -6.85 19.40 -9.02
N SER A 72 -5.98 18.78 -8.22
CA SER A 72 -6.31 17.91 -7.07
C SER A 72 -7.29 16.74 -7.32
N GLN A 73 -7.66 16.45 -8.56
CA GLN A 73 -8.72 15.48 -8.91
C GLN A 73 -8.25 14.02 -8.92
N THR A 74 -6.94 13.76 -8.96
CA THR A 74 -6.39 12.40 -9.07
C THR A 74 -5.27 12.17 -8.07
N GLN A 75 -5.42 11.16 -7.21
CA GLN A 75 -4.38 10.70 -6.26
C GLN A 75 -3.15 10.09 -6.95
N PHE A 76 -3.24 9.80 -8.25
CA PHE A 76 -2.16 9.24 -9.06
C PHE A 76 -2.14 9.95 -10.42
N ILE A 77 -0.97 10.42 -10.85
CA ILE A 77 -0.77 10.97 -12.19
C ILE A 77 -0.59 9.81 -13.17
N SER A 78 -1.48 9.69 -14.15
CA SER A 78 -1.39 8.68 -15.21
C SER A 78 -0.53 9.19 -16.38
N CYS A 79 -0.25 8.32 -17.35
CA CYS A 79 0.26 8.75 -18.65
C CYS A 79 -0.73 9.74 -19.32
N PRO A 80 -0.25 10.68 -20.16
CA PRO A 80 -1.11 11.41 -21.10
C PRO A 80 -1.64 10.55 -22.25
N GLY A 81 -1.00 9.42 -22.58
CA GLY A 81 -1.39 8.53 -23.67
C GLY A 81 -2.70 7.77 -23.41
N PHE A 82 -3.46 7.49 -24.48
CA PHE A 82 -4.79 6.89 -24.40
C PHE A 82 -4.81 5.56 -23.62
N LYS A 83 -5.65 5.50 -22.58
CA LYS A 83 -5.82 4.35 -21.67
C LYS A 83 -4.54 3.84 -20.97
N CYS A 84 -3.44 4.57 -21.00
CA CYS A 84 -2.22 4.20 -20.29
C CYS A 84 -2.22 4.73 -18.85
N ILE A 85 -2.08 3.84 -17.87
CA ILE A 85 -2.00 4.19 -16.44
C ILE A 85 -0.56 4.39 -15.94
N GLN A 86 0.43 3.93 -16.70
CA GLN A 86 1.84 3.96 -16.30
C GLN A 86 2.47 5.32 -16.65
N LEU A 87 2.83 6.10 -15.62
CA LEU A 87 3.68 7.28 -15.80
C LEU A 87 5.15 6.84 -15.84
N ASN A 88 6.02 7.62 -16.48
CA ASN A 88 7.46 7.43 -16.37
C ASN A 88 7.96 7.88 -14.98
N ASP A 89 8.90 7.15 -14.39
CA ASP A 89 9.43 7.44 -13.04
C ASP A 89 10.16 8.80 -12.94
N ASP A 90 10.70 9.30 -14.06
CA ASP A 90 11.44 10.57 -14.16
C ASP A 90 10.56 11.83 -14.19
N GLY A 91 9.27 11.77 -13.83
CA GLY A 91 8.34 12.91 -13.90
C GLY A 91 8.89 14.21 -13.27
N LYS A 92 9.62 14.09 -12.16
CA LYS A 92 10.27 15.22 -11.46
C LYS A 92 11.20 16.03 -12.36
N ARG A 93 11.92 15.39 -13.29
CA ARG A 93 12.87 16.03 -14.20
C ARG A 93 12.21 17.06 -15.13
N TYR A 94 10.91 16.89 -15.40
CA TYR A 94 10.18 17.67 -16.41
C TYR A 94 9.17 18.65 -15.83
N CYS A 95 8.89 18.60 -14.52
CA CYS A 95 8.02 19.54 -13.84
C CYS A 95 8.80 20.81 -13.44
N ARG A 96 8.33 21.99 -13.83
CA ARG A 96 8.94 23.27 -13.41
C ARG A 96 8.64 23.60 -11.96
N ASP A 97 7.43 23.27 -11.51
CA ASP A 97 7.04 23.36 -10.10
C ASP A 97 7.58 22.16 -9.32
N GLN A 98 8.85 22.25 -8.91
CA GLN A 98 9.51 21.20 -8.14
C GLN A 98 8.86 21.02 -6.76
N GLY A 99 8.49 22.11 -6.08
CA GLY A 99 7.88 22.05 -4.75
C GLY A 99 6.47 21.46 -4.77
N GLY A 100 5.66 21.80 -5.78
CA GLY A 100 4.35 21.19 -6.01
C GLY A 100 4.46 19.71 -6.39
N TYR A 101 5.44 19.34 -7.24
CA TYR A 101 5.70 17.94 -7.57
C TYR A 101 6.09 17.12 -6.34
N GLU A 102 7.03 17.59 -5.53
CA GLU A 102 7.47 16.92 -4.30
C GLU A 102 6.33 16.77 -3.30
N SER A 103 5.55 17.84 -3.07
CA SER A 103 4.40 17.83 -2.18
C SER A 103 3.32 16.83 -2.62
N HIS A 104 3.00 16.81 -3.92
CA HIS A 104 2.06 15.84 -4.48
C HIS A 104 2.61 14.41 -4.36
N HIS A 105 3.87 14.17 -4.74
CA HIS A 105 4.50 12.86 -4.65
C HIS A 105 4.50 12.31 -3.21
N GLN A 106 4.82 13.14 -2.21
CA GLN A 106 4.74 12.75 -0.81
C GLN A 106 3.32 12.35 -0.40
N GLN A 107 2.30 13.09 -0.85
CA GLN A 107 0.90 12.73 -0.62
C GLN A 107 0.51 11.39 -1.28
N VAL A 108 0.98 11.12 -2.51
CA VAL A 108 0.74 9.84 -3.20
C VAL A 108 1.37 8.68 -2.43
N VAL A 109 2.61 8.85 -1.94
CA VAL A 109 3.30 7.84 -1.12
C VAL A 109 2.52 7.56 0.17
N GLU A 110 2.12 8.60 0.91
CA GLU A 110 1.37 8.44 2.17
C GLU A 110 0.03 7.71 1.94
N VAL A 111 -0.72 8.09 0.90
CA VAL A 111 -1.99 7.43 0.54
C VAL A 111 -1.75 5.96 0.17
N SER A 112 -0.71 5.67 -0.61
CA SER A 112 -0.33 4.30 -1.01
C SER A 112 0.03 3.42 0.19
N GLU A 113 0.86 3.93 1.11
CA GLU A 113 1.22 3.20 2.34
C GLU A 113 0.00 2.95 3.24
N LYS A 114 -0.82 3.98 3.47
CA LYS A 114 -2.06 3.87 4.25
C LYS A 114 -3.02 2.84 3.63
N TRP A 115 -3.09 2.79 2.30
CA TRP A 115 -3.89 1.79 1.59
C TRP A 115 -3.33 0.38 1.79
N LYS A 116 -2.02 0.16 1.61
CA LYS A 116 -1.35 -1.14 1.85
C LYS A 116 -1.57 -1.69 3.26
N LEU A 117 -1.61 -0.82 4.28
CA LEU A 117 -1.79 -1.20 5.69
C LEU A 117 -3.25 -1.50 6.04
N SER A 118 -4.20 -0.71 5.51
CA SER A 118 -5.61 -0.78 5.90
C SER A 118 -6.51 -1.54 4.94
N LYS A 119 -6.14 -1.74 3.67
CA LYS A 119 -7.00 -2.36 2.64
C LYS A 119 -6.25 -3.43 1.86
N LYS A 120 -6.85 -4.62 1.73
CA LYS A 120 -6.34 -5.73 0.92
C LYS A 120 -7.50 -6.44 0.22
N THR A 121 -7.20 -7.21 -0.81
CA THR A 121 -8.18 -7.97 -1.59
C THR A 121 -8.08 -9.45 -1.24
N CYS A 122 -9.22 -10.10 -0.94
CA CYS A 122 -9.25 -11.54 -0.69
C CYS A 122 -8.77 -12.31 -1.94
N LEU A 123 -7.80 -13.22 -1.78
CA LEU A 123 -7.26 -13.97 -2.91
C LEU A 123 -8.25 -15.03 -3.45
N LYS A 124 -9.17 -15.55 -2.62
CA LYS A 124 -10.20 -16.52 -3.04
C LYS A 124 -11.40 -15.87 -3.73
N CYS A 125 -12.05 -14.87 -3.13
CA CYS A 125 -13.29 -14.28 -3.68
C CYS A 125 -13.14 -12.87 -4.31
N ARG A 126 -11.94 -12.27 -4.30
CA ARG A 126 -11.65 -10.92 -4.81
C ARG A 126 -12.43 -9.77 -4.15
N THR A 127 -13.17 -10.01 -3.08
CA THR A 127 -13.78 -8.96 -2.25
C THR A 127 -12.71 -8.10 -1.56
N GLN A 128 -12.93 -6.78 -1.51
CA GLN A 128 -12.08 -5.87 -0.74
C GLN A 128 -12.35 -6.02 0.76
N ILE A 129 -11.28 -6.04 1.55
CA ILE A 129 -11.29 -6.18 3.01
C ILE A 129 -10.58 -4.96 3.61
N GLU A 130 -11.20 -4.34 4.62
CA GLU A 130 -10.61 -3.26 5.41
C GLU A 130 -10.24 -3.76 6.82
N LYS A 131 -9.02 -3.48 7.27
CA LYS A 131 -8.51 -3.92 8.58
C LYS A 131 -9.15 -3.09 9.69
N ASN A 132 -9.96 -3.73 10.50
CA ASN A 132 -10.73 -3.11 11.59
C ASN A 132 -10.16 -3.37 13.00
N GLY A 133 -9.01 -4.03 13.12
CA GLY A 133 -8.33 -4.28 14.39
C GLY A 133 -6.88 -4.75 14.22
N CYS A 134 -6.17 -5.00 15.32
CA CYS A 134 -4.75 -5.36 15.29
C CYS A 134 -4.48 -6.71 14.64
N CYS A 135 -5.33 -7.70 14.91
CA CYS A 135 -5.07 -9.11 14.60
C CYS A 135 -4.67 -9.31 13.14
N ASN A 136 -3.60 -10.08 12.94
CA ASN A 136 -3.09 -10.41 11.61
C ASN A 136 -3.58 -11.78 11.10
N HIS A 137 -4.32 -12.53 11.91
CA HIS A 137 -5.21 -13.58 11.44
C HIS A 137 -6.53 -12.93 11.00
N MET A 138 -6.92 -13.11 9.74
CA MET A 138 -8.11 -12.46 9.18
C MET A 138 -8.99 -13.48 8.43
N THR A 139 -10.27 -13.50 8.77
CA THR A 139 -11.30 -14.27 8.07
C THR A 139 -12.02 -13.36 7.07
N CYS A 140 -12.24 -13.82 5.84
CA CYS A 140 -13.00 -13.08 4.84
C CYS A 140 -14.48 -12.97 5.26
N GLY A 141 -14.95 -11.73 5.49
CA GLY A 141 -16.34 -11.46 5.93
C GLY A 141 -17.43 -11.71 4.90
N LEU A 142 -17.10 -12.13 3.66
CA LEU A 142 -18.10 -12.61 2.71
C LEU A 142 -18.57 -14.00 3.16
N ALA A 143 -19.85 -14.13 3.49
CA ALA A 143 -20.44 -15.34 4.07
C ALA A 143 -20.25 -16.62 3.22
N THR A 144 -20.16 -16.48 1.89
CA THR A 144 -19.89 -17.58 0.95
C THR A 144 -18.40 -17.91 0.76
N CYS A 145 -17.50 -17.17 1.40
CA CYS A 145 -16.04 -17.33 1.27
C CYS A 145 -15.40 -17.89 2.54
N GLY A 146 -15.58 -17.24 3.69
CA GLY A 146 -15.05 -17.67 4.99
C GLY A 146 -13.53 -17.86 5.08
N HIS A 147 -12.76 -17.44 4.06
CA HIS A 147 -11.34 -17.74 3.94
C HIS A 147 -10.48 -17.07 5.02
N GLU A 148 -9.74 -17.88 5.76
CA GLU A 148 -8.75 -17.43 6.75
C GLU A 148 -7.35 -17.27 6.14
N PHE A 149 -6.72 -16.12 6.37
CA PHE A 149 -5.41 -15.75 5.82
C PHE A 149 -4.62 -14.82 6.75
N CYS A 150 -3.31 -14.73 6.52
CA CYS A 150 -2.45 -13.77 7.21
C CYS A 150 -2.47 -12.40 6.52
N TRP A 151 -2.79 -11.33 7.27
CA TRP A 151 -2.83 -9.95 6.72
C TRP A 151 -1.49 -9.50 6.11
N ILE A 152 -0.36 -9.97 6.65
CA ILE A 152 0.96 -9.51 6.21
C ILE A 152 1.33 -10.09 4.84
N CYS A 153 1.22 -11.42 4.68
CA CYS A 153 1.69 -12.13 3.49
C CYS A 153 0.60 -12.64 2.55
N LEU A 154 -0.68 -12.48 2.92
CA LEU A 154 -1.87 -12.95 2.20
C LEU A 154 -1.97 -14.46 1.95
N ARG A 155 -1.10 -15.27 2.57
CA ARG A 155 -1.18 -16.74 2.52
C ARG A 155 -2.28 -17.26 3.45
N ASP A 156 -2.84 -18.41 3.09
CA ASP A 156 -3.76 -19.20 3.93
C ASP A 156 -3.23 -19.35 5.36
N TRP A 157 -4.12 -19.28 6.35
CA TRP A 157 -3.74 -19.32 7.77
C TRP A 157 -3.33 -20.72 8.22
N THR A 158 -3.95 -21.76 7.65
CA THR A 158 -3.58 -23.17 7.85
C THR A 158 -2.10 -23.38 7.58
N ASP A 159 -1.36 -23.89 8.57
CA ASP A 159 0.08 -24.14 8.55
C ASP A 159 0.98 -22.92 8.21
N HIS A 160 0.47 -21.69 8.38
CA HIS A 160 1.18 -20.44 8.04
C HIS A 160 2.58 -20.32 8.68
N GLY A 161 2.78 -20.86 9.89
CA GLY A 161 4.10 -21.03 10.51
C GLY A 161 4.91 -19.75 10.78
N TYR A 162 4.29 -18.56 10.69
CA TYR A 162 4.88 -17.24 10.96
C TYR A 162 6.15 -16.88 10.15
N LYS A 163 6.49 -17.65 9.10
CA LYS A 163 7.70 -17.42 8.27
C LYS A 163 7.74 -16.06 7.55
N CYS A 164 6.61 -15.34 7.46
CA CYS A 164 6.54 -13.99 6.88
C CYS A 164 7.06 -12.87 7.80
N ARG A 165 7.53 -13.20 9.00
CA ARG A 165 8.12 -12.24 9.95
C ARG A 165 9.64 -12.11 9.82
N LYS A 166 10.27 -13.01 9.07
CA LYS A 166 11.69 -12.93 8.71
C LYS A 166 11.83 -12.51 7.26
N TYR A 167 12.89 -11.74 6.96
CA TYR A 167 13.23 -11.43 5.58
C TYR A 167 13.65 -12.70 4.83
N GLN A 168 13.06 -12.92 3.65
CA GLN A 168 13.41 -14.04 2.78
C GLN A 168 14.21 -13.52 1.59
N LYS A 169 15.51 -13.86 1.57
CA LYS A 169 16.40 -13.63 0.43
C LYS A 169 15.80 -14.29 -0.81
N ASP A 170 15.96 -13.64 -1.97
CA ASP A 170 15.62 -14.28 -3.23
C ASP A 170 16.64 -15.38 -3.55
N ALA A 171 16.16 -16.46 -4.16
CA ALA A 171 16.99 -17.48 -4.79
C ALA A 171 17.37 -17.09 -6.24
N ASP A 172 16.81 -15.98 -6.74
CA ASP A 172 17.07 -15.41 -8.06
C ASP A 172 18.29 -14.48 -8.00
N GLU A 173 19.45 -15.03 -8.35
CA GLU A 173 20.73 -14.30 -8.37
C GLU A 173 20.83 -13.24 -9.48
N SER A 174 19.85 -13.16 -10.40
CA SER A 174 19.84 -12.13 -11.45
C SER A 174 19.47 -10.73 -10.95
N ARG A 175 19.06 -10.61 -9.68
CA ARG A 175 18.64 -9.35 -9.06
C ARG A 175 19.82 -8.42 -8.81
N THR A 176 19.64 -7.16 -9.19
CA THR A 176 20.61 -6.12 -8.89
C THR A 176 20.66 -5.86 -7.37
N LYS A 177 21.82 -5.40 -6.88
CA LYS A 177 21.98 -5.01 -5.47
C LYS A 177 20.90 -4.01 -5.01
N ALA A 178 20.53 -3.06 -5.87
CA ALA A 178 19.49 -2.07 -5.56
C ALA A 178 18.10 -2.70 -5.35
N GLU A 179 17.71 -3.70 -6.16
CA GLU A 179 16.46 -4.44 -5.95
C GLU A 179 16.49 -5.25 -4.66
N ILE A 180 17.61 -5.91 -4.36
CA ILE A 180 17.80 -6.72 -3.14
C ILE A 180 17.69 -5.83 -1.90
N ASP A 181 18.42 -4.71 -1.88
CA ASP A 181 18.43 -3.74 -0.78
C ASP A 181 17.03 -3.10 -0.60
N LEU A 182 16.36 -2.73 -1.69
CA LEU A 182 14.99 -2.21 -1.65
C LEU A 182 13.99 -3.23 -1.09
N LYS A 183 14.04 -4.49 -1.56
CA LYS A 183 13.17 -5.57 -1.05
C LYS A 183 13.43 -5.85 0.43
N LYS A 184 14.70 -5.87 0.86
CA LYS A 184 15.08 -5.99 2.27
C LYS A 184 14.46 -4.85 3.07
N PHE A 185 14.68 -3.60 2.66
CA PHE A 185 14.11 -2.42 3.32
C PHE A 185 12.57 -2.50 3.42
N THR A 186 11.87 -2.77 2.31
CA THR A 186 10.40 -2.89 2.30
C THR A 186 9.91 -3.96 3.27
N SER A 187 10.60 -5.10 3.37
CA SER A 187 10.21 -6.20 4.27
C SER A 187 10.24 -5.79 5.75
N TYR A 188 11.32 -5.14 6.20
CA TYR A 188 11.42 -4.66 7.59
C TYR A 188 10.55 -3.43 7.86
N HIS A 189 10.43 -2.52 6.88
CA HIS A 189 9.59 -1.33 6.97
C HIS A 189 8.10 -1.67 7.06
N ASP A 190 7.60 -2.61 6.26
CA ASP A 190 6.19 -3.03 6.32
C ASP A 190 5.86 -3.65 7.70
N LEU A 191 6.76 -4.45 8.27
CA LEU A 191 6.61 -5.03 9.61
C LEU A 191 6.63 -3.96 10.72
N TYR A 192 7.53 -2.97 10.63
CA TYR A 192 7.52 -1.77 11.48
C TYR A 192 6.16 -1.04 11.41
N ARG A 193 5.69 -0.74 10.21
CA ARG A 193 4.45 0.03 9.97
C ARG A 193 3.20 -0.74 10.43
N ILE A 194 3.21 -2.08 10.35
CA ILE A 194 2.13 -2.93 10.87
C ILE A 194 2.05 -2.87 12.40
N HIS A 195 3.17 -2.87 13.12
CA HIS A 195 3.16 -2.66 14.58
C HIS A 195 2.78 -1.24 14.96
N GLN A 196 3.30 -0.23 14.26
CA GLN A 196 2.89 1.17 14.44
C GLN A 196 1.36 1.33 14.30
N LYS A 197 0.77 0.70 13.28
CA LYS A 197 -0.69 0.73 13.07
C LYS A 197 -1.46 -0.04 14.15
N SER A 198 -0.89 -1.13 14.64
CA SER A 198 -1.50 -1.94 15.70
C SER A 198 -1.46 -1.24 17.07
N ILE A 199 -0.47 -0.39 17.32
CA ILE A 199 -0.42 0.50 18.50
C ILE A 199 -1.61 1.48 18.48
N GLU A 200 -1.92 2.11 17.33
CA GLU A 200 -3.09 3.01 17.22
C GLU A 200 -4.41 2.29 17.57
N PHE A 201 -4.55 1.03 17.18
CA PHE A 201 -5.72 0.21 17.50
C PHE A 201 -5.74 -0.19 18.99
N ASN A 202 -4.58 -0.53 19.58
CA ASN A 202 -4.52 -0.87 21.00
C ASN A 202 -4.68 0.34 21.94
N GLU A 203 -4.33 1.57 21.52
CA GLU A 203 -4.70 2.78 22.28
C GLU A 203 -6.21 3.01 22.32
N LYS A 204 -6.94 2.63 21.26
CA LYS A 204 -8.42 2.63 21.28
C LYS A 204 -8.97 1.54 22.20
N LEU A 205 -8.35 0.36 22.21
CA LEU A 205 -8.69 -0.72 23.14
C LEU A 205 -8.46 -0.30 24.60
N ARG A 206 -7.34 0.36 24.90
CA ARG A 206 -6.99 0.89 26.22
C ARG A 206 -8.09 1.80 26.78
N LYS A 207 -8.58 2.74 25.96
CA LYS A 207 -9.68 3.64 26.33
C LYS A 207 -10.98 2.88 26.63
N LYS A 208 -11.32 1.87 25.82
CA LYS A 208 -12.49 1.01 26.06
C LYS A 208 -12.38 0.22 27.36
N VAL A 209 -11.23 -0.42 27.59
CA VAL A 209 -10.95 -1.22 28.79
C VAL A 209 -11.03 -0.36 30.05
N ASN A 210 -10.43 0.84 30.05
CA ASN A 210 -10.51 1.74 31.19
C ASN A 210 -11.94 2.17 31.52
N GLY A 211 -12.72 2.63 30.53
CA GLY A 211 -14.11 3.03 30.74
C GLY A 211 -15.03 1.89 31.19
N ALA A 212 -14.79 0.66 30.70
CA ALA A 212 -15.48 -0.53 31.19
C ALA A 212 -15.13 -0.81 32.67
N CYS A 213 -13.85 -0.74 33.05
CA CYS A 213 -13.43 -0.92 34.44
C CYS A 213 -14.04 0.13 35.38
N GLU A 214 -14.07 1.41 34.98
CA GLU A 214 -14.72 2.50 35.72
C GLU A 214 -16.22 2.25 35.92
N THR A 215 -16.90 1.78 34.88
CA THR A 215 -18.33 1.44 34.93
C THR A 215 -18.60 0.28 35.89
N ILE A 216 -17.81 -0.80 35.79
CA ILE A 216 -17.95 -1.97 36.67
C ILE A 216 -17.66 -1.58 38.13
N ALA A 217 -16.63 -0.78 38.38
CA ALA A 217 -16.29 -0.30 39.72
C ALA A 217 -17.41 0.56 40.33
N THR A 218 -17.99 1.47 39.54
CA THR A 218 -19.11 2.33 39.97
C THR A 218 -20.37 1.52 40.26
N SER A 219 -20.60 0.42 39.52
CA SER A 219 -21.72 -0.51 39.77
C SER A 219 -21.58 -1.34 41.05
N LYS A 220 -20.47 -1.22 41.79
CA LYS A 220 -20.12 -1.97 43.01
C LYS A 220 -20.06 -3.50 42.84
N ARG A 221 -19.99 -4.00 41.60
CA ARG A 221 -19.81 -5.44 41.31
C ARG A 221 -18.40 -5.94 41.63
N MET A 222 -17.39 -5.10 41.41
CA MET A 222 -15.98 -5.35 41.70
C MET A 222 -15.30 -4.04 42.11
N THR A 223 -14.16 -4.10 42.79
CA THR A 223 -13.34 -2.94 43.15
C THR A 223 -12.34 -2.57 42.05
N PHE A 224 -11.84 -1.33 42.06
CA PHE A 224 -10.72 -0.91 41.22
C PHE A 224 -9.46 -1.77 41.39
N SER A 225 -9.25 -2.34 42.58
CA SER A 225 -8.09 -3.23 42.85
C SER A 225 -8.23 -4.57 42.13
N GLU A 226 -9.43 -5.14 42.04
CA GLU A 226 -9.67 -6.39 41.31
C GLU A 226 -9.62 -6.17 39.79
N LEU A 227 -9.99 -4.99 39.31
CA LEU A 227 -10.01 -4.64 37.88
C LEU A 227 -8.66 -4.12 37.34
N GLN A 228 -7.68 -3.83 38.20
CA GLN A 228 -6.41 -3.19 37.82
C GLN A 228 -5.60 -3.98 36.76
N TYR A 229 -5.85 -5.28 36.62
CA TYR A 229 -5.10 -6.16 35.73
C TYR A 229 -5.46 -5.94 34.25
N PHE A 230 -6.69 -5.53 33.91
CA PHE A 230 -7.06 -5.30 32.51
C PHE A 230 -6.33 -4.11 31.89
N PRO A 231 -6.27 -2.90 32.51
CA PRO A 231 -5.44 -1.81 32.01
C PRO A 231 -3.96 -2.17 31.95
N LYS A 232 -3.43 -2.88 32.96
CA LYS A 232 -2.03 -3.34 32.99
C LYS A 232 -1.70 -4.31 31.85
N ALA A 233 -2.64 -5.16 31.44
CA ALA A 233 -2.49 -6.07 30.30
C ALA A 233 -2.41 -5.30 28.98
N VAL A 234 -3.25 -4.27 28.77
CA VAL A 234 -3.18 -3.42 27.58
C VAL A 234 -1.91 -2.55 27.57
N ASP A 235 -1.49 -2.02 28.72
CA ASP A 235 -0.22 -1.27 28.85
C ASP A 235 0.99 -2.15 28.50
N SER A 236 0.97 -3.42 28.93
CA SER A 236 2.00 -4.41 28.57
C SER A 236 1.98 -4.71 27.07
N LEU A 237 0.79 -4.88 26.48
CA LEU A 237 0.61 -5.09 25.05
C LEU A 237 1.18 -3.93 24.20
N LEU A 238 0.91 -2.68 24.60
CA LEU A 238 1.43 -1.48 23.94
C LEU A 238 2.95 -1.37 24.04
N LYS A 239 3.53 -1.67 25.21
CA LYS A 239 4.99 -1.75 25.39
C LYS A 239 5.60 -2.80 24.46
N CYS A 240 5.06 -4.02 24.46
CA CYS A 240 5.57 -5.10 23.62
C CYS A 240 5.47 -4.78 22.11
N ARG A 241 4.38 -4.15 21.64
CA ARG A 241 4.29 -3.69 20.24
C ARG A 241 5.28 -2.58 19.91
N THR A 242 5.53 -1.67 20.85
CA THR A 242 6.55 -0.61 20.68
C THR A 242 7.95 -1.22 20.58
N THR A 243 8.27 -2.21 21.42
CA THR A 243 9.51 -2.98 21.34
C THR A 243 9.61 -3.71 19.99
N LEU A 244 8.57 -4.41 19.55
CA LEU A 244 8.55 -5.12 18.26
C LEU A 244 8.72 -4.18 17.06
N MET A 245 8.07 -3.02 17.09
CA MET A 245 8.22 -1.98 16.06
C MET A 245 9.70 -1.58 15.92
N TYR A 246 10.37 -1.21 17.02
CA TYR A 246 11.79 -0.86 16.99
C TYR A 246 12.72 -2.07 16.77
N SER A 247 12.31 -3.28 17.14
CA SER A 247 13.12 -4.49 16.91
C SER A 247 13.27 -4.79 15.42
N TYR A 248 12.28 -4.46 14.57
CA TYR A 248 12.42 -4.57 13.11
C TYR A 248 13.32 -3.49 12.51
N ALA A 249 13.29 -2.27 13.05
CA ALA A 249 14.25 -1.23 12.65
C ALA A 249 15.69 -1.66 13.00
N PHE A 250 15.91 -2.26 14.18
CA PHE A 250 17.18 -2.83 14.58
C PHE A 250 17.60 -4.03 13.69
N ALA A 251 16.70 -4.98 13.46
CA ALA A 251 16.96 -6.18 12.64
C ALA A 251 17.43 -5.89 11.22
N TYR A 252 16.92 -4.81 10.61
CA TYR A 252 17.34 -4.35 9.29
C TYR A 252 18.84 -4.06 9.21
N PHE A 253 19.40 -3.41 10.25
CA PHE A 253 20.82 -3.05 10.34
C PHE A 253 21.71 -4.18 10.87
N LEU A 254 21.15 -5.30 11.36
CA LEU A 254 21.96 -6.44 11.76
C LEU A 254 22.59 -7.16 10.57
N GLU A 255 23.88 -7.42 10.68
CA GLU A 255 24.63 -8.33 9.81
C GLU A 255 24.19 -9.79 10.02
N ASP A 256 24.26 -10.58 8.95
CA ASP A 256 23.82 -11.97 8.97
C ASP A 256 24.76 -12.82 9.83
N SER A 257 24.21 -13.34 10.93
CA SER A 257 24.94 -14.05 11.98
C SER A 257 24.00 -15.00 12.72
N LEU A 258 24.56 -15.97 13.46
CA LEU A 258 23.77 -16.85 14.33
C LEU A 258 22.96 -16.03 15.36
N ASN A 259 23.57 -14.96 15.91
CA ASN A 259 22.90 -14.06 16.86
C ASN A 259 21.69 -13.37 16.24
N LYS A 260 21.77 -12.93 14.96
CA LYS A 260 20.62 -12.40 14.23
C LYS A 260 19.53 -13.45 14.03
N THR A 261 19.89 -14.69 13.68
CA THR A 261 18.91 -15.78 13.52
C THR A 261 18.13 -16.02 14.81
N ILE A 262 18.84 -16.15 15.94
CA ILE A 262 18.28 -16.31 17.29
C ILE A 262 17.40 -15.11 17.66
N PHE A 263 17.87 -13.90 17.40
CA PHE A 263 17.09 -12.67 17.63
C PHE A 263 15.78 -12.67 16.84
N GLU A 264 15.81 -13.03 15.56
CA GLU A 264 14.60 -13.12 14.72
C GLU A 264 13.65 -14.25 15.16
N ASP A 265 14.15 -15.35 15.77
CA ASP A 265 13.28 -16.36 16.39
C ASP A 265 12.59 -15.81 17.65
N ILE A 266 13.33 -15.10 18.50
CA ILE A 266 12.78 -14.42 19.69
C ILE A 266 11.75 -13.35 19.29
N GLN A 267 11.97 -12.60 18.21
CA GLN A 267 10.98 -11.67 17.66
C GLN A 267 9.67 -12.41 17.30
N VAL A 268 9.77 -13.54 16.59
CA VAL A 268 8.60 -14.32 16.17
C VAL A 268 7.82 -14.86 17.38
N ASP A 269 8.51 -15.33 18.42
CA ASP A 269 7.83 -15.83 19.62
C ASP A 269 7.21 -14.70 20.46
N MET A 270 7.87 -13.56 20.58
CA MET A 270 7.31 -12.36 21.18
C MET A 270 6.05 -11.89 20.44
N GLU A 271 6.03 -11.95 19.12
CA GLU A 271 4.84 -11.63 18.34
C GLU A 271 3.68 -12.60 18.55
N LYS A 272 3.94 -13.92 18.62
CA LYS A 272 2.89 -14.91 18.91
C LYS A 272 2.23 -14.60 20.26
N ALA A 273 3.04 -14.28 21.29
CA ALA A 273 2.54 -13.90 22.60
C ALA A 273 1.72 -12.59 22.57
N VAL A 274 2.19 -11.58 21.84
CA VAL A 274 1.51 -10.28 21.66
C VAL A 274 0.18 -10.43 20.91
N GLU A 275 0.13 -11.17 19.82
CA GLU A 275 -1.11 -11.40 19.08
C GLU A 275 -2.09 -12.25 19.90
N GLY A 276 -1.61 -13.26 20.64
CA GLY A 276 -2.43 -14.06 21.56
C GLY A 276 -3.07 -13.23 22.68
N LEU A 277 -2.28 -12.41 23.39
CA LEU A 277 -2.80 -11.48 24.40
C LEU A 277 -3.81 -10.49 23.81
N ASN A 278 -3.52 -9.96 22.61
CA ASN A 278 -4.44 -9.08 21.89
C ASN A 278 -5.77 -9.78 21.56
N GLU A 279 -5.75 -11.04 21.15
CA GLU A 279 -6.97 -11.80 20.85
C GLU A 279 -7.84 -12.01 22.10
N TYR A 280 -7.27 -12.36 23.25
CA TYR A 280 -8.03 -12.46 24.51
C TYR A 280 -8.71 -11.13 24.85
N LEU A 281 -7.94 -10.03 24.88
CA LEU A 281 -8.44 -8.70 25.22
C LEU A 281 -9.44 -8.12 24.18
N ALA A 282 -9.45 -8.63 22.95
CA ALA A 282 -10.36 -8.17 21.89
C ALA A 282 -11.62 -9.05 21.72
N LYS A 283 -11.57 -10.32 22.13
CA LYS A 283 -12.73 -11.25 22.07
C LYS A 283 -13.68 -11.07 23.25
N GLU A 284 -13.18 -10.64 24.41
CA GLU A 284 -14.02 -10.31 25.55
C GLU A 284 -14.84 -9.03 25.28
N ASN A 285 -16.13 -9.23 24.99
CA ASN A 285 -17.11 -8.17 25.08
C ASN A 285 -17.30 -7.84 26.57
N LEU A 286 -16.50 -6.89 27.09
CA LEU A 286 -16.65 -6.33 28.44
C LEU A 286 -18.06 -5.74 28.69
N GLU A 287 -18.84 -5.55 27.63
CA GLU A 287 -20.24 -5.13 27.63
C GLU A 287 -21.21 -6.30 27.96
N LYS A 288 -20.91 -7.56 27.60
CA LYS A 288 -21.87 -8.68 27.70
C LYS A 288 -22.10 -9.20 29.12
N THR A 289 -21.20 -8.94 30.07
CA THR A 289 -21.42 -9.25 31.49
C THR A 289 -22.43 -8.32 32.16
N THR A 290 -22.98 -7.33 31.44
CA THR A 290 -24.05 -6.45 31.95
C THR A 290 -25.47 -6.97 31.70
N SER A 291 -25.66 -8.03 30.89
CA SER A 291 -27.00 -8.42 30.37
C SER A 291 -27.49 -9.82 30.73
N THR A 292 -26.88 -10.51 31.70
CA THR A 292 -27.37 -11.81 32.20
C THR A 292 -27.50 -11.81 33.72
N GLY A 293 -28.75 -11.85 34.19
CA GLY A 293 -29.21 -12.35 35.50
C GLY A 293 -28.50 -11.81 36.73
#